data_AF-A0A2R7TAR6-F1
#
_entry.id   AF-A0A2R7TAR6-F1
#
_cell.length_a   1.000
_cell.length_b   1.000
_cell.length_c   1.000
_cell.angle_alpha   90.00
_cell.angle_beta   90.00
_cell.angle_gamma   90.00
#
_symmetry.space_group_name_H-M   'P 1'
#
loop_
_entity.id
_entity.type
_entity.pdbx_description
1 polymer ?
#
loop_
_entity_poly.entity_id
_entity_poly.type
_entity_poly.pdbx_seq_one_letter_code
_entity_poly.pdbx_strand_id
1 'polypeptide(L)'
;MPEAFAVPSYVFRPEVEAALRLVAQTDRLDVSDAMAQFVGSLVHPDFVCNLASICLLDLEAKRVALDLFACAATAGISADEQGTIAAWLKPVFDRALGLPPR
;
A
#
# COMPACT_ATOMS: atom_id res chain seq x y z
N MET A 1 -10.64 20.47 6.84
CA MET A 1 -10.61 19.79 5.54
C MET A 1 -9.15 19.60 5.18
N PRO A 2 -8.61 18.38 5.08
CA PRO A 2 -7.20 18.23 4.74
C PRO A 2 -7.01 18.53 3.26
N GLU A 3 -6.00 19.34 2.97
CA GLU A 3 -5.61 19.77 1.63
C GLU A 3 -5.33 18.56 0.74
N ALA A 4 -5.89 18.61 -0.47
CA ALA A 4 -5.66 17.65 -1.50
C ALA A 4 -4.18 17.72 -1.92
N PHE A 5 -3.37 16.82 -1.39
CA PHE A 5 -2.04 16.55 -1.94
C PHE A 5 -2.22 16.20 -3.42
N ALA A 6 -1.66 17.03 -4.30
CA ALA A 6 -1.64 16.78 -5.72
C ALA A 6 -0.80 15.52 -5.99
N VAL A 7 -1.45 14.36 -6.00
CA VAL A 7 -0.90 13.16 -6.59
C VAL A 7 -0.65 13.53 -8.06
N PRO A 8 0.55 13.29 -8.64
CA PRO A 8 0.67 13.32 -10.08
C PRO A 8 -0.43 12.45 -10.67
N SER A 9 -0.88 12.70 -11.90
CA SER A 9 -1.86 11.88 -12.61
C SER A 9 -1.32 10.48 -12.96
N TYR A 10 -0.68 9.84 -11.98
CA TYR A 10 -0.06 8.55 -12.09
C TYR A 10 -1.18 7.51 -12.10
N VAL A 11 -1.36 6.91 -13.27
CA VAL A 11 -2.30 5.82 -13.44
C VAL A 11 -1.59 4.56 -12.96
N PHE A 12 -1.95 4.12 -11.77
CA PHE A 12 -1.48 2.85 -11.24
C PHE A 12 -1.99 1.69 -12.08
N ARG A 13 -1.21 0.60 -12.11
CA ARG A 13 -1.70 -0.67 -12.63
C ARG A 13 -2.89 -1.15 -11.79
N PRO A 14 -3.83 -1.91 -12.38
CA PRO A 14 -5.05 -2.34 -11.68
C PRO A 14 -4.79 -3.04 -10.35
N GLU A 15 -3.72 -3.85 -10.27
CA GLU A 15 -3.36 -4.60 -9.06
C GLU A 15 -2.86 -3.68 -7.94
N VAL A 16 -2.06 -2.68 -8.30
CA VAL A 16 -1.59 -1.64 -7.38
C VAL A 16 -2.77 -0.80 -6.92
N GLU A 17 -3.63 -0.36 -7.84
CA GLU A 17 -4.80 0.45 -7.50
C GLU A 17 -5.76 -0.29 -6.57
N ALA A 18 -6.02 -1.58 -6.83
CA ALA A 18 -6.86 -2.41 -5.97
C ALA A 18 -6.29 -2.51 -4.54
N ALA A 19 -4.97 -2.72 -4.41
CA ALA A 19 -4.33 -2.76 -3.10
C ALA A 19 -4.35 -1.41 -2.38
N LEU A 20 -4.09 -0.30 -3.07
CA LEU A 20 -4.17 1.04 -2.49
C LEU A 20 -5.59 1.42 -2.07
N ARG A 21 -6.62 0.96 -2.80
CA ARG A 21 -8.02 1.12 -2.38
C ARG A 21 -8.30 0.39 -1.07
N LEU A 22 -7.78 -0.83 -0.89
CA LEU A 22 -7.91 -1.54 0.40
C LEU A 22 -7.22 -0.80 1.54
N VAL A 23 -6.12 -0.08 1.27
CA VAL A 23 -5.47 0.76 2.28
C VAL A 23 -6.32 2.00 2.63
N ALA A 24 -6.91 2.67 1.63
CA ALA A 24 -7.57 3.95 1.85
C ALA A 24 -9.07 3.88 2.21
N GLN A 25 -9.78 2.84 1.78
CA GLN A 25 -11.25 2.84 1.74
C GLN A 25 -11.88 1.78 2.65
N THR A 26 -11.08 0.98 3.34
CA THR A 26 -11.61 0.00 4.29
C THR A 26 -11.90 0.66 5.65
N ASP A 27 -13.02 0.31 6.27
CA ASP A 27 -13.33 0.70 7.65
C ASP A 27 -12.53 -0.13 8.68
N ARG A 28 -11.82 -1.15 8.21
CA ARG A 28 -11.04 -2.08 9.02
C ARG A 28 -9.57 -1.66 9.11
N LEU A 29 -9.20 -1.04 10.22
CA LEU A 29 -7.82 -0.60 10.47
C LEU A 29 -6.80 -1.74 10.34
N ASP A 30 -7.14 -2.95 10.78
CA ASP A 30 -6.27 -4.13 10.66
C ASP A 30 -6.00 -4.52 9.19
N VAL A 31 -7.00 -4.40 8.32
CA VAL A 31 -6.85 -4.63 6.87
C VAL A 31 -6.02 -3.51 6.24
N SER A 32 -6.35 -2.25 6.56
CA SER A 32 -5.63 -1.08 6.08
C SER A 32 -4.13 -1.18 6.40
N ASP A 33 -3.80 -1.44 7.66
CA ASP A 33 -2.41 -1.48 8.13
C ASP A 33 -1.64 -2.67 7.54
N ALA A 34 -2.26 -3.85 7.49
CA ALA A 34 -1.64 -5.03 6.89
C ALA A 34 -1.35 -4.81 5.39
N MET A 35 -2.32 -4.26 4.65
CA MET A 35 -2.15 -3.96 3.22
C MET A 35 -1.12 -2.83 3.01
N ALA A 36 -1.08 -1.81 3.86
CA ALA A 36 -0.09 -0.74 3.75
C ALA A 36 1.34 -1.27 3.94
N GLN A 37 1.55 -2.13 4.96
CA GLN A 37 2.84 -2.78 5.18
C GLN A 37 3.23 -3.69 4.01
N PHE A 38 2.27 -4.44 3.47
CA PHE A 38 2.51 -5.32 2.33
C PHE A 38 2.90 -4.55 1.08
N VAL A 39 2.09 -3.58 0.67
CA VAL A 39 2.37 -2.73 -0.50
C VAL A 39 3.71 -2.01 -0.31
N GLY A 40 3.94 -1.44 0.88
CA GLY A 40 5.20 -0.77 1.22
C GLY A 40 6.42 -1.68 1.02
N SER A 41 6.33 -2.92 1.50
CA SER A 41 7.46 -3.88 1.42
C SER A 41 7.85 -4.27 -0.01
N LEU A 42 6.96 -4.09 -0.98
CA LEU A 42 7.24 -4.35 -2.39
C LEU A 42 7.97 -3.19 -3.07
N VAL A 43 7.94 -1.98 -2.48
CA VAL A 43 8.41 -0.75 -3.12
C VAL A 43 9.56 -0.07 -2.41
N HIS A 44 9.83 -0.38 -1.15
CA HIS A 44 10.93 0.22 -0.42
C HIS A 44 11.51 -0.74 0.64
N PRO A 45 12.84 -0.89 0.74
CA PRO A 45 13.47 -1.84 1.67
C PRO A 45 13.25 -1.51 3.15
N ASP A 46 13.02 -0.24 3.49
CA ASP A 46 12.73 0.17 4.88
C ASP A 46 11.32 -0.24 5.35
N PHE A 47 10.44 -0.64 4.42
CA PHE A 47 9.12 -1.12 4.77
C PHE A 47 9.12 -2.64 4.87
N VAL A 48 8.73 -3.14 6.05
CA VAL A 48 8.71 -4.58 6.33
C VAL A 48 7.27 -5.05 6.47
N CYS A 49 6.94 -6.15 5.79
CA CYS A 49 5.64 -6.79 5.90
C CYS A 49 5.68 -7.93 6.93
N ASN A 50 4.77 -7.89 7.90
CA ASN A 50 4.46 -9.07 8.72
C ASN A 50 3.49 -9.99 7.98
N LEU A 51 4.01 -11.08 7.39
CA LEU A 51 3.18 -12.07 6.68
C LEU A 51 2.06 -12.68 7.54
N ALA A 52 2.24 -12.77 8.87
CA ALA A 52 1.18 -13.27 9.74
C ALA A 52 -0.07 -12.36 9.70
N SER A 53 0.10 -11.04 9.56
CA SER A 53 -1.01 -10.09 9.41
C SER A 53 -1.79 -10.33 8.11
N ILE A 54 -1.10 -10.69 7.02
CA ILE A 54 -1.72 -11.03 5.73
C ILE A 54 -2.52 -12.33 5.83
N CYS A 55 -2.01 -13.33 6.57
CA CYS A 55 -2.71 -14.59 6.78
C CYS A 55 -4.05 -14.44 7.53
N LEU A 56 -4.25 -13.34 8.27
CA LEU A 56 -5.49 -13.06 9.01
C LEU A 56 -6.55 -12.30 8.20
N LEU A 57 -6.19 -11.79 7.02
CA LEU A 57 -7.12 -11.09 6.14
C LEU A 57 -8.22 -12.03 5.63
N ASP A 58 -9.35 -11.46 5.21
CA ASP A 58 -10.39 -12.20 4.50
C ASP A 58 -9.92 -12.66 3.11
N LEU A 59 -10.73 -13.51 2.46
CA LEU A 59 -10.38 -14.10 1.18
C LEU A 59 -10.22 -13.05 0.07
N GLU A 60 -11.01 -11.99 0.09
CA GLU A 60 -10.98 -10.94 -0.92
C GLU A 60 -9.68 -10.13 -0.82
N ALA A 61 -9.33 -9.65 0.36
CA ALA A 61 -8.08 -8.92 0.59
C ALA A 61 -6.85 -9.79 0.33
N LYS A 62 -6.89 -11.08 0.68
CA LYS A 62 -5.82 -12.04 0.33
C LYS A 62 -5.64 -12.18 -1.18
N ARG A 63 -6.73 -12.20 -1.95
CA ARG A 63 -6.65 -12.30 -3.40
C ARG A 63 -6.00 -11.05 -4.00
N VAL A 64 -6.38 -9.87 -3.54
CA VAL A 64 -5.76 -8.60 -3.97
C VAL A 64 -4.26 -8.58 -3.64
N ALA A 65 -3.88 -9.02 -2.43
CA ALA A 65 -2.47 -9.10 -2.05
C ALA A 65 -1.69 -10.07 -2.96
N LEU A 66 -2.27 -11.23 -3.29
CA LEU A 66 -1.64 -12.21 -4.16
C LEU A 66 -1.49 -11.70 -5.61
N ASP A 67 -2.52 -11.04 -6.14
CA ASP A 67 -2.50 -10.47 -7.48
C ASP A 67 -1.41 -9.39 -7.60
N LEU A 68 -1.30 -8.52 -6.59
CA LEU A 68 -0.22 -7.53 -6.52
C LEU A 68 1.17 -8.20 -6.43
N PHE A 69 1.33 -9.23 -5.60
CA PHE A 69 2.59 -9.97 -5.51
C PHE A 69 2.98 -10.59 -6.85
N ALA A 70 2.03 -11.24 -7.52
CA ALA A 70 2.28 -11.84 -8.83
C ALA A 70 2.67 -10.78 -9.87
N CYS A 71 2.01 -9.63 -9.87
CA CYS A 71 2.34 -8.49 -10.73
C CYS A 71 3.76 -7.96 -10.44
N ALA A 72 4.10 -7.75 -9.17
CA ALA A 72 5.43 -7.29 -8.76
C ALA A 72 6.53 -8.31 -9.08
N ALA A 73 6.28 -9.60 -8.88
CA ALA A 73 7.26 -10.67 -9.11
C ALA A 73 7.53 -10.94 -10.60
N THR A 74 6.55 -10.67 -11.47
CA THR A 74 6.66 -10.98 -12.92
C THR A 74 7.02 -9.77 -13.76
N ALA A 75 6.33 -8.64 -13.55
CA ALA A 75 6.52 -7.41 -14.32
C ALA A 75 7.46 -6.42 -13.61
N GLY A 76 7.76 -6.64 -12.33
CA GLY A 76 8.44 -5.65 -11.50
C GLY A 76 7.54 -4.48 -11.10
N ILE A 77 8.11 -3.55 -10.33
CA ILE A 77 7.55 -2.23 -10.05
C ILE A 77 8.63 -1.23 -10.45
N SER A 78 8.32 -0.28 -11.34
CA SER A 78 9.34 0.66 -11.84
C SER A 78 9.75 1.65 -10.74
N ALA A 79 10.94 2.27 -10.85
CA ALA A 79 11.41 3.23 -9.84
C ALA A 79 10.43 4.41 -9.65
N ASP A 80 9.82 4.90 -10.73
CA ASP A 80 8.82 5.98 -10.66
C ASP A 80 7.55 5.52 -9.95
N GLU A 81 7.10 4.30 -10.21
CA GLU A 81 5.94 3.71 -9.54
C GLU A 81 6.22 3.48 -8.05
N GLN A 82 7.39 2.93 -7.72
CA GLN A 82 7.84 2.76 -6.34
C GLN A 82 7.84 4.08 -5.58
N GLY A 83 8.43 5.14 -6.16
CA GLY A 83 8.46 6.47 -5.56
C GLY A 83 7.07 7.05 -5.33
N THR A 84 6.17 6.85 -6.29
CA THR A 84 4.77 7.32 -6.18
C THR A 84 4.01 6.55 -5.10
N ILE A 85 4.13 5.22 -5.05
CA ILE A 85 3.50 4.38 -4.02
C ILE A 85 4.05 4.74 -2.63
N ALA A 86 5.38 4.89 -2.49
CA ALA A 86 6.01 5.24 -1.22
C ALA A 86 5.55 6.62 -0.71
N ALA A 87 5.48 7.62 -1.59
CA ALA A 87 4.94 8.94 -1.26
C ALA A 87 3.47 8.86 -0.83
N TRP A 88 2.66 8.03 -1.49
CA TRP A 88 1.26 7.82 -1.15
C TRP A 88 1.07 7.12 0.21
N LEU A 89 1.91 6.14 0.54
CA LEU A 89 1.84 5.40 1.81
C LEU A 89 2.42 6.18 2.99
N LYS A 90 3.28 7.17 2.74
CA LYS A 90 3.97 7.93 3.79
C LYS A 90 3.02 8.46 4.89
N PRO A 91 1.87 9.08 4.59
CA PRO A 91 0.95 9.57 5.64
C PRO A 91 0.36 8.45 6.51
N VAL A 92 0.21 7.24 5.96
CA VAL A 92 -0.27 6.06 6.71
C VAL A 92 0.78 5.65 7.72
N PHE A 93 2.05 5.56 7.30
CA PHE A 93 3.16 5.21 8.20
C PHE A 93 3.46 6.29 9.23
N ASP A 94 3.44 7.57 8.83
CA ASP A 94 3.63 8.69 9.77
C ASP A 94 2.58 8.62 10.90
N ARG A 95 1.32 8.35 10.56
CA ARG A 95 0.24 8.18 11.53
C ARG A 95 0.47 7.00 12.46
N ALA A 96 0.85 5.84 11.91
CA ALA A 96 1.13 4.63 12.70
C ALA A 96 2.30 4.84 13.68
N LEU A 97 3.26 5.67 13.32
CA LEU A 97 4.41 6.03 14.15
C LEU A 97 4.16 7.21 15.09
N GLY A 98 2.96 7.81 15.06
CA GLY A 98 2.64 8.99 15.86
C GLY A 98 3.44 10.25 15.48
N LEU A 99 3.94 10.31 14.24
CA LEU A 99 4.67 11.46 13.73
C LEU A 99 3.69 12.58 13.34
N PRO A 100 4.09 13.86 13.51
CA PRO A 100 3.26 14.97 13.08
C PRO A 100 3.08 14.94 11.54
N PRO A 101 1.90 15.30 11.02
CA PRO A 101 1.70 15.45 9.58
C PRO A 101 2.65 16.54 9.06
N ARG A 102 3.43 16.20 8.04
CA ARG A 102 4.38 17.12 7.38
C ARG A 102 3.79 17.74 6.13
#